data_AF-A0A7A7ANJ8-F1
#
_entry.id   AF-A0A7A7ANJ8-F1
#
_cell.length_a   1.000
_cell.length_b   1.000
_cell.length_c   1.000
_cell.angle_alpha   90.00
_cell.angle_beta   90.00
_cell.angle_gamma   90.00
#
_symmetry.space_group_name_H-M   'P 1'
#
loop_
_entity.id
_entity.type
_entity.pdbx_description
1 polymer ?
#
loop_
_entity_poly.entity_id
_entity_poly.type
_entity_poly.pdbx_seq_one_letter_code
_entity_poly.pdbx_strand_id
1 'polypeptide(L)' 'KVPAAKITKAYFELGMTFPELYDDSHPEALARNTQKIFRWLDKDTPDAVEKMQALLPAIEKAMPPLLVARMRSHSSEY' A
#
# COMPACT_ATOMS: atom_id res chain seq x y z
N LYS A 1 1.88 -12.19 4.81
CA LYS A 1 3.00 -11.37 5.35
C LYS A 1 3.80 -10.65 4.25
N VAL A 2 4.03 -11.28 3.09
CA VAL A 2 4.84 -10.71 1.98
C VAL A 2 4.33 -9.38 1.39
N PRO A 3 3.00 -9.11 1.24
CA PRO A 3 2.53 -7.89 0.57
C PRO A 3 2.92 -6.60 1.30
N ALA A 4 2.66 -6.53 2.60
CA ALA A 4 2.96 -5.33 3.41
C ALA A 4 4.45 -4.99 3.40
N ALA A 5 5.33 -6.00 3.52
CA ALA A 5 6.78 -5.78 3.45
C ALA A 5 7.21 -5.17 2.10
N LYS A 6 6.69 -5.69 0.99
CA LYS A 6 7.01 -5.17 -0.35
C LYS A 6 6.46 -3.77 -0.58
N ILE A 7 5.25 -3.49 -0.10
CA ILE A 7 4.61 -2.15 -0.18
C ILE A 7 5.41 -1.14 0.65
N THR A 8 5.76 -1.47 1.89
CA THR A 8 6.58 -0.59 2.76
C THR A 8 7.94 -0.30 2.14
N LYS A 9 8.60 -1.31 1.55
CA LYS A 9 9.87 -1.09 0.85
C LYS A 9 9.69 -0.14 -0.34
N ALA A 10 8.70 -0.39 -1.20
CA ALA A 10 8.42 0.46 -2.36
C ALA A 10 8.05 1.90 -1.95
N TYR A 11 7.32 2.06 -0.85
CA TYR A 11 6.93 3.34 -0.28
C TYR A 11 8.14 4.21 0.08
N PHE A 12 9.11 3.64 0.82
CA PHE A 12 10.32 4.38 1.20
C PHE A 12 11.26 4.61 0.01
N GLU A 13 11.36 3.67 -0.94
CA GLU A 13 12.12 3.88 -2.18
C GLU A 13 11.55 5.01 -3.05
N LEU A 14 10.24 5.27 -2.97
CA LEU A 14 9.58 6.36 -3.68
C LEU A 14 9.64 7.69 -2.90
N GLY A 15 10.27 7.72 -1.71
CA GLY A 15 10.35 8.91 -0.87
C GLY A 15 8.98 9.38 -0.35
N MET A 16 8.02 8.46 -0.25
CA MET A 16 6.67 8.79 0.22
C MET A 16 6.67 9.09 1.71
N THR A 17 5.81 10.01 2.11
CA THR A 17 5.61 10.43 3.51
C THR A 17 4.16 10.30 3.97
N PHE A 18 3.24 10.02 3.05
CA PHE A 18 1.82 9.82 3.32
C PHE A 18 1.28 8.62 2.53
N PRO A 19 0.45 7.75 3.13
CA PRO A 19 0.11 7.70 4.56
C PRO A 19 1.32 7.28 5.41
N GLU A 20 1.35 7.64 6.70
CA GLU A 20 2.49 7.34 7.56
C GLU A 20 2.69 5.82 7.77
N LEU A 21 3.84 5.32 7.34
CA LEU A 21 4.34 3.97 7.61
C LEU A 21 5.62 4.02 8.44
N TYR A 22 5.87 2.95 9.18
CA TYR A 22 7.09 2.80 9.99
C TYR A 22 8.24 2.25 9.14
N ASP A 23 9.42 2.84 9.27
CA ASP A 23 10.64 2.32 8.68
C ASP A 23 11.25 1.20 9.54
N ASP A 24 12.36 0.63 9.09
CA ASP A 24 13.03 -0.48 9.78
C ASP A 24 13.65 -0.07 11.13
N SER A 25 13.67 1.22 11.47
CA SER A 25 14.11 1.70 12.79
C SER A 25 13.09 1.40 13.89
N HIS A 26 11.82 1.23 13.54
CA HIS A 26 10.76 0.99 14.52
C HIS A 26 10.68 -0.50 14.88
N PRO A 27 10.65 -0.86 16.18
CA PRO A 27 10.41 -2.24 16.58
C PRO A 27 9.05 -2.69 16.06
N GLU A 28 8.97 -3.89 15.48
CA GLU A 28 7.73 -4.43 14.90
C GLU A 28 7.14 -3.63 13.71
N ALA A 29 7.95 -2.82 13.00
CA ALA A 29 7.52 -2.03 11.84
C ALA A 29 6.64 -2.83 10.86
N LEU A 30 7.07 -4.05 10.52
CA LEU A 30 6.32 -4.93 9.62
C LEU A 30 4.93 -5.30 10.16
N ALA A 31 4.81 -5.65 11.43
CA ALA A 31 3.53 -6.04 12.02
C ALA A 31 2.57 -4.85 12.06
N ARG A 32 3.07 -3.67 12.46
CA ARG A 32 2.29 -2.43 12.52
C ARG A 32 1.86 -1.94 11.13
N ASN A 33 2.76 -1.96 10.16
CA ASN A 33 2.45 -1.59 8.78
C ASN A 33 1.44 -2.56 8.16
N THR A 34 1.60 -3.86 8.41
CA THR A 34 0.61 -4.88 7.99
C THR A 34 -0.77 -4.52 8.56
N GLN A 35 -0.87 -4.30 9.87
CA GLN A 35 -2.15 -3.95 10.49
C GLN A 35 -2.73 -2.64 9.92
N LYS A 36 -1.92 -1.59 9.77
CA LYS A 36 -2.37 -0.29 9.22
C LYS A 36 -2.96 -0.46 7.82
N ILE A 37 -2.23 -1.10 6.91
CA ILE A 37 -2.62 -1.26 5.51
C ILE A 37 -3.92 -2.06 5.39
N PHE A 38 -4.01 -3.22 6.05
CA PHE A 38 -5.23 -4.05 5.98
C PHE A 38 -6.41 -3.39 6.67
N ARG A 39 -6.19 -2.65 7.76
CA ARG A 39 -7.26 -1.88 8.41
C ARG A 39 -7.85 -0.78 7.52
N TRP A 40 -7.04 -0.17 6.65
CA TRP A 40 -7.55 0.82 5.69
C TRP A 40 -8.25 0.12 4.51
N LEU A 41 -7.73 -1.02 4.06
CA LEU A 41 -8.37 -1.81 3.02
C LEU A 41 -9.77 -2.31 3.43
N ASP A 42 -9.96 -2.68 4.70
CA ASP A 42 -11.24 -3.19 5.21
C ASP A 42 -12.29 -2.09 5.50
N LYS A 43 -11.96 -0.80 5.32
CA LYS A 43 -12.83 0.34 5.67
C LYS A 43 -13.15 1.21 4.46
N ASP A 44 -14.44 1.50 4.28
CA ASP A 44 -14.92 2.45 3.25
C ASP A 44 -15.03 3.91 3.74
N THR A 45 -14.45 4.23 4.89
CA THR A 45 -14.42 5.62 5.38
C THR A 45 -13.58 6.50 4.45
N PRO A 46 -13.92 7.79 4.23
CA PRO A 46 -13.14 8.69 3.36
C PRO A 46 -11.64 8.73 3.68
N ASP A 47 -11.30 8.73 4.97
CA ASP A 47 -9.91 8.70 5.46
C ASP A 47 -9.15 7.41 5.04
N ALA A 48 -9.83 6.26 5.09
CA ALA A 48 -9.23 5.00 4.68
C ALA A 48 -9.05 4.93 3.16
N VAL A 49 -10.05 5.42 2.42
CA VAL A 49 -9.98 5.54 0.95
C VAL A 49 -8.82 6.45 0.55
N GLU A 50 -8.70 7.63 1.15
CA GLU A 50 -7.60 8.57 0.88
C GLU A 50 -6.23 7.95 1.12
N LYS A 51 -6.05 7.24 2.25
CA LYS A 51 -4.79 6.57 2.58
C LYS A 51 -4.46 5.43 1.62
N MET A 52 -5.46 4.66 1.20
CA MET A 52 -5.28 3.60 0.21
C MET A 52 -4.96 4.17 -1.18
N GLN A 53 -5.62 5.26 -1.58
CA GLN A 53 -5.36 5.96 -2.84
C GLN A 53 -3.94 6.54 -2.87
N ALA A 54 -3.51 7.20 -1.79
CA ALA A 54 -2.15 7.71 -1.68
C ALA A 54 -1.10 6.59 -1.73
N LEU A 55 -1.42 5.38 -1.25
CA LEU A 55 -0.51 4.24 -1.25
C LEU A 55 -0.44 3.51 -2.60
N LEU A 56 -1.31 3.82 -3.57
CA LEU A 56 -1.37 3.15 -4.88
C LEU A 56 -0.01 3.07 -5.59
N PRO A 57 0.82 4.14 -5.67
CA PRO A 57 2.12 4.05 -6.35
C PRO A 57 3.04 2.98 -5.75
N ALA A 58 3.06 2.85 -4.42
CA ALA A 58 3.84 1.82 -3.74
C ALA A 58 3.26 0.42 -3.95
N ILE A 59 1.93 0.29 -3.96
CA ILE A 59 1.24 -0.97 -4.23
C ILE A 59 1.53 -1.44 -5.65
N GLU A 60 1.40 -0.55 -6.66
CA GLU A 60 1.68 -0.87 -8.06
C GLU A 60 3.13 -1.29 -8.29
N LYS A 61 4.09 -0.61 -7.65
CA LYS A 61 5.52 -0.98 -7.71
C LYS A 61 5.81 -2.31 -7.01
N ALA A 62 5.07 -2.64 -5.95
CA ALA A 62 5.25 -3.86 -5.17
C ALA A 62 4.53 -5.10 -5.74
N MET A 63 3.49 -4.89 -6.56
CA MET A 63 2.64 -5.96 -7.08
C MET A 63 3.24 -6.65 -8.32
N PRO A 64 2.99 -7.96 -8.50
CA PRO A 64 3.26 -8.64 -9.77
C PRO A 64 2.51 -7.95 -10.93
N PRO A 65 3.13 -7.78 -12.11
CA PRO A 65 2.51 -7.10 -13.26
C PRO A 65 1.13 -7.64 -13.65
N LEU A 66 0.91 -8.96 -13.52
CA LEU A 66 -0.38 -9.59 -13.81
C LEU A 66 -1.51 -9.11 -12.87
N LEU A 67 -1.21 -8.86 -11.60
CA LEU A 67 -2.20 -8.37 -10.63
C LEU A 67 -2.50 -6.89 -10.86
N VAL A 68 -1.48 -6.09 -11.20
CA VAL A 68 -1.66 -4.67 -11.58
C VAL A 68 -2.55 -4.55 -12.81
N ALA A 69 -2.30 -5.35 -13.85
CA ALA A 69 -3.10 -5.37 -15.07
C ALA A 69 -4.58 -5.72 -14.77
N ARG A 70 -4.82 -6.72 -13.93
CA ARG A 70 -6.17 -7.10 -13.50
C ARG A 70 -6.86 -5.97 -12.72
N MET A 71 -6.18 -5.34 -11.78
CA MET A 71 -6.74 -4.22 -11.01
C MET A 71 -7.17 -3.08 -11.94
N ARG A 72 -6.31 -2.69 -12.89
CA ARG A 72 -6.57 -1.59 -13.83
C ARG A 72 -7.64 -1.92 -14.87
N SER A 73 -7.85 -3.19 -15.21
CA SER A 73 -8.90 -3.59 -16.16
C SER A 73 -10.33 -3.27 -15.68
N HIS A 74 -10.53 -3.07 -14.37
CA HIS A 74 -11.85 -2.70 -13.82
C HIS A 74 -12.18 -1.21 -14.00
N SER A 75 -11.18 -0.36 -14.27
CA SER A 75 -11.32 1.08 -14.42
C SER A 75 -10.90 1.58 -15.82
N SER A 76 -10.36 0.71 -16.66
CA SER A 76 -9.97 1.02 -18.04
C SER A 76 -11.15 0.69 -18.96
N GLU A 77 -12.00 1.69 -19.23
CA GLU A 77 -12.82 1.65 -20.45
C GLU A 77 -11.91 1.92 -21.67
N TYR A 78 -12.24 1.25 -22.78
CA TYR A 78 -11.55 1.38 -24.07
C TYR A 78 -11.57 2.81 -24.61
#